data_AF-U5ESL8-F1
#
_entry.id   AF-U5ESL8-F1
#
_cell.length_a   1.000
_cell.length_b   1.000
_cell.length_c   1.000
_cell.angle_alpha   90.00
_cell.angle_beta   90.00
_cell.angle_gamma   90.00
#
_symmetry.space_group_name_H-M   'P 1'
#
loop_
_entity.id
_entity.type
_entity.pdbx_description
1 polymer ?
#
loop_
_entity_poly.entity_id
_entity_poly.type
_entity_poly.pdbx_seq_one_letter_code
_entity_poly.pdbx_strand_id
1 'polypeptide(L)'
;MVLVLNGVLQDNCPLDTHTLFLQHPVYRDTATQLLSIPTKTVGAVGLLYVGQRELAAVAPHDKNVTIIGSDDATTCIIVVVRHSGSGAIALAHLDGNGTDEAVSTMVARVQELAVGYPEGRIELQLIGGFRDTQGYAEDLFYNIMQSFHKHPLEIDLTQACVGELNTILRSDINWPIIYGVGVNIKTGEIFPATFPDKGPDLQLRQARNFTGGQQVLDIYDSQLGMLRIGPFNYDPLRGVDLWLEQSDEFILQHLSTSPEVEPPHFAMQVRATLKYIQDNQFPAVTVFRDNRPHYFRRDENTGCWHPVRY
;
A
#
# COMPACT_ATOMS: atom_id res chain seq x y z
N MET A 1 6.62 -18.97 -15.70
CA MET A 1 7.12 -18.16 -14.57
C MET A 1 8.05 -17.15 -15.17
N VAL A 2 7.71 -15.88 -15.10
CA VAL A 2 8.15 -14.89 -16.11
C VAL A 2 8.31 -13.50 -15.51
N LEU A 3 8.97 -13.41 -14.35
CA LEU A 3 9.51 -12.12 -13.93
C LEU A 3 10.58 -11.70 -14.95
N VAL A 4 10.43 -10.51 -15.48
CA VAL A 4 11.37 -9.90 -16.43
C VAL A 4 12.19 -8.88 -15.66
N LEU A 5 13.52 -9.05 -15.69
CA LEU A 5 14.47 -8.13 -15.10
C LEU A 5 15.37 -7.60 -16.23
N ASN A 6 15.35 -6.30 -16.46
CA ASN A 6 16.13 -5.63 -17.51
C ASN A 6 15.86 -6.20 -18.92
N GLY A 7 14.61 -6.53 -19.21
CA GLY A 7 14.22 -7.15 -20.49
C GLY A 7 14.62 -8.62 -20.63
N VAL A 8 15.15 -9.25 -19.58
CA VAL A 8 15.51 -10.67 -19.57
C VAL A 8 14.55 -11.44 -18.69
N LEU A 9 13.93 -12.46 -19.27
CA LEU A 9 13.10 -13.43 -18.56
C LEU A 9 13.95 -14.19 -17.54
N GLN A 10 13.48 -14.27 -16.30
CA GLN A 10 14.20 -14.98 -15.25
C GLN A 10 13.69 -16.41 -15.10
N ASP A 11 14.61 -17.37 -15.01
CA ASP A 11 14.27 -18.74 -14.63
C ASP A 11 14.03 -18.85 -13.11
N ASN A 12 14.85 -18.14 -12.34
CA ASN A 12 14.80 -18.12 -10.88
C ASN A 12 14.54 -16.70 -10.38
N CYS A 13 13.70 -16.59 -9.36
CA CYS A 13 13.46 -15.33 -8.67
C CYS A 13 14.63 -15.01 -7.72
N PRO A 14 15.10 -13.75 -7.63
CA PRO A 14 16.04 -13.33 -6.60
C PRO A 14 15.54 -13.71 -5.20
N LEU A 15 16.43 -14.24 -4.36
CA LEU A 15 16.10 -14.69 -3.00
C LEU A 15 16.05 -13.53 -2.00
N ASP A 16 16.80 -12.47 -2.27
CA ASP A 16 16.93 -11.30 -1.41
C ASP A 16 17.27 -10.04 -2.23
N THR A 17 17.10 -8.87 -1.61
CA THR A 17 17.34 -7.55 -2.18
C THR A 17 18.80 -7.38 -2.57
N HIS A 18 19.73 -7.92 -1.77
CA HIS A 18 21.16 -7.86 -2.06
C HIS A 18 21.51 -8.54 -3.39
N THR A 19 21.00 -9.76 -3.59
CA THR A 19 21.17 -10.56 -4.80
C THR A 19 20.55 -9.86 -6.01
N LEU A 20 19.33 -9.30 -5.86
CA LEU A 20 18.69 -8.50 -6.90
C LEU A 20 19.63 -7.37 -7.37
N PHE A 21 20.17 -6.58 -6.44
CA PHE A 21 20.98 -5.41 -6.80
C PHE A 21 22.42 -5.73 -7.20
N LEU A 22 22.92 -6.91 -6.84
CA LEU A 22 24.21 -7.42 -7.33
C LEU A 22 24.10 -7.89 -8.78
N GLN A 23 23.02 -8.61 -9.11
CA GLN A 23 22.77 -9.15 -10.46
C GLN A 23 22.20 -8.10 -11.42
N HIS A 24 21.41 -7.16 -10.92
CA HIS A 24 20.70 -6.14 -11.70
C HIS A 24 20.99 -4.73 -11.15
N PRO A 25 22.21 -4.20 -11.32
CA PRO A 25 22.62 -2.93 -10.73
C PRO A 25 21.85 -1.70 -11.23
N VAL A 26 21.14 -1.77 -12.36
CA VAL A 26 20.29 -0.66 -12.87
C VAL A 26 19.22 -0.22 -11.87
N TYR A 27 18.77 -1.11 -10.99
CA TYR A 27 17.81 -0.72 -9.95
C TYR A 27 18.41 0.28 -8.95
N ARG A 28 19.74 0.30 -8.76
CA ARG A 28 20.42 1.33 -7.97
C ARG A 28 20.28 2.70 -8.61
N ASP A 29 20.34 2.79 -9.94
CA ASP A 29 20.18 4.05 -10.67
C ASP A 29 18.74 4.56 -10.57
N THR A 30 17.74 3.69 -10.79
CA THR A 30 16.33 4.05 -10.67
C THR A 30 15.95 4.45 -9.23
N ALA A 31 16.47 3.74 -8.22
CA ALA A 31 16.29 4.11 -6.83
C ALA A 31 16.93 5.47 -6.53
N THR A 32 18.14 5.73 -7.01
CA THR A 32 18.82 7.03 -6.84
C THR A 32 18.02 8.17 -7.45
N GLN A 33 17.42 7.96 -8.63
CA GLN A 33 16.54 8.92 -9.27
C GLN A 33 15.31 9.21 -8.40
N LEU A 34 14.63 8.17 -7.91
CA LEU A 34 13.47 8.32 -7.02
C LEU A 34 13.83 9.09 -5.73
N LEU A 35 14.95 8.72 -5.10
CA LEU A 35 15.44 9.34 -3.87
C LEU A 35 15.88 10.79 -4.07
N SER A 36 16.20 11.21 -5.30
CA SER A 36 16.51 12.59 -5.63
C SER A 36 15.28 13.51 -5.72
N ILE A 37 14.07 12.93 -5.80
CA ILE A 37 12.82 13.67 -5.86
C ILE A 37 12.45 14.13 -4.44
N PRO A 38 12.25 15.45 -4.20
CA PRO A 38 11.80 15.92 -2.90
C PRO A 38 10.43 15.35 -2.53
N THR A 39 10.27 14.93 -1.28
CA THR A 39 8.99 14.46 -0.75
C THR A 39 7.91 15.53 -0.88
N LYS A 40 6.80 15.19 -1.53
CA LYS A 40 5.67 16.11 -1.75
C LYS A 40 4.56 15.84 -0.73
N THR A 41 4.05 16.88 -0.08
CA THR A 41 2.81 16.77 0.71
C THR A 41 1.61 16.82 -0.24
N VAL A 42 0.81 15.75 -0.24
CA VAL A 42 -0.37 15.64 -1.11
C VAL A 42 -1.64 15.83 -0.27
N GLY A 43 -2.44 16.85 -0.62
CA GLY A 43 -3.72 17.13 0.04
C GLY A 43 -4.87 16.24 -0.43
N ALA A 44 -6.03 16.34 0.22
CA ALA A 44 -7.19 15.49 -0.04
C ALA A 44 -7.79 15.53 -1.47
N VAL A 45 -7.65 16.65 -2.18
CA VAL A 45 -8.34 16.88 -3.47
C VAL A 45 -7.78 15.95 -4.55
N GLY A 46 -8.62 15.03 -5.04
CA GLY A 46 -8.23 14.02 -6.04
C GLY A 46 -7.33 12.89 -5.54
N LEU A 47 -7.02 12.83 -4.23
CA LEU A 47 -6.21 11.77 -3.62
C LEU A 47 -7.00 10.49 -3.29
N LEU A 48 -6.68 9.37 -3.93
CA LEU A 48 -7.08 8.05 -3.46
C LEU A 48 -5.97 7.48 -2.56
N TYR A 49 -6.14 7.62 -1.25
CA TYR A 49 -5.21 7.05 -0.27
C TYR A 49 -5.53 5.58 0.00
N VAL A 50 -4.53 4.72 -0.21
CA VAL A 50 -4.57 3.27 0.02
C VAL A 50 -3.83 2.97 1.31
N GLY A 51 -4.50 2.38 2.29
CA GLY A 51 -3.92 2.01 3.57
C GLY A 51 -3.27 0.63 3.54
N GLN A 52 -2.57 0.28 4.62
CA GLN A 52 -2.00 -1.05 4.83
C GLN A 52 -3.08 -2.15 4.72
N ARG A 53 -2.76 -3.21 3.95
CA ARG A 53 -3.69 -4.29 3.55
C ARG A 53 -4.90 -3.82 2.73
N GLU A 54 -4.73 -2.77 1.95
CA GLU A 54 -5.66 -2.39 0.90
C GLU A 54 -4.94 -2.32 -0.45
N LEU A 55 -5.73 -2.41 -1.51
CA LEU A 55 -5.31 -2.13 -2.87
C LEU A 55 -6.39 -1.31 -3.57
N ALA A 56 -6.00 -0.59 -4.62
CA ALA A 56 -6.94 0.04 -5.54
C ALA A 56 -6.34 0.13 -6.95
N ALA A 57 -7.21 0.11 -7.96
CA ALA A 57 -6.82 0.27 -9.36
C ALA A 57 -7.56 1.43 -10.02
N VAL A 58 -6.84 2.19 -10.85
CA VAL A 58 -7.31 3.43 -11.49
C VAL A 58 -6.84 3.49 -12.94
N ALA A 59 -7.71 3.98 -13.83
CA ALA A 59 -7.34 4.29 -15.21
C ALA A 59 -6.91 5.77 -15.34
N PRO A 60 -6.05 6.14 -16.31
CA PRO A 60 -5.60 7.54 -16.46
C PRO A 60 -6.71 8.57 -16.74
N HIS A 61 -7.86 8.10 -17.20
CA HIS A 61 -9.02 8.92 -17.54
C HIS A 61 -10.07 8.97 -16.41
N ASP A 62 -9.77 8.40 -15.24
CA ASP A 62 -10.62 8.55 -14.06
C ASP A 62 -10.79 10.04 -13.72
N LYS A 63 -12.03 10.46 -13.50
CA LYS A 63 -12.40 11.86 -13.25
C LYS A 63 -12.33 12.23 -11.76
N ASN A 64 -12.28 11.23 -10.88
CA ASN A 64 -12.40 11.38 -9.43
C ASN A 64 -11.05 11.28 -8.71
N VAL A 65 -10.05 10.70 -9.38
CA VAL A 65 -8.70 10.50 -8.86
C VAL A 65 -7.71 11.24 -9.74
N THR A 66 -6.72 11.87 -9.13
CA THR A 66 -5.57 12.48 -9.80
C THR A 66 -4.27 11.85 -9.30
N ILE A 67 -4.24 11.48 -8.02
CA ILE A 67 -3.12 10.84 -7.36
C ILE A 67 -3.65 9.63 -6.59
N ILE A 68 -3.04 8.47 -6.79
CA ILE A 68 -3.17 7.31 -5.90
C ILE A 68 -1.91 7.22 -5.05
N GLY A 69 -2.02 6.93 -3.76
CA GLY A 69 -0.85 6.95 -2.89
C GLY A 69 -1.02 6.20 -1.58
N SER A 70 0.11 5.94 -0.92
CA SER A 70 0.21 5.25 0.35
C SER A 70 1.44 5.75 1.11
N ASP A 71 1.43 5.66 2.43
CA ASP A 71 2.51 6.11 3.32
C ASP A 71 2.49 5.35 4.64
N ASP A 72 3.40 5.68 5.56
CA ASP A 72 3.70 4.98 6.81
C ASP A 72 4.29 3.56 6.58
N ALA A 73 4.91 3.31 5.42
CA ALA A 73 5.58 2.05 5.12
C ALA A 73 6.96 2.01 5.80
N THR A 74 7.04 1.36 6.96
CA THR A 74 8.29 1.03 7.63
C THR A 74 8.88 -0.27 7.08
N THR A 75 8.45 -1.41 7.62
CA THR A 75 8.81 -2.76 7.14
C THR A 75 7.95 -3.19 5.94
N CYS A 76 6.81 -2.54 5.74
CA CYS A 76 5.88 -2.78 4.65
C CYS A 76 6.44 -2.32 3.30
N ILE A 77 5.92 -2.87 2.20
CA ILE A 77 6.30 -2.52 0.84
C ILE A 77 5.05 -2.04 0.09
N ILE A 78 5.15 -0.84 -0.48
CA ILE A 78 4.17 -0.29 -1.41
C ILE A 78 4.49 -0.84 -2.81
N VAL A 79 3.54 -1.56 -3.38
CA VAL A 79 3.63 -2.19 -4.68
C VAL A 79 2.79 -1.41 -5.67
N VAL A 80 3.38 -1.08 -6.82
CA VAL A 80 2.67 -0.46 -7.95
C VAL A 80 2.79 -1.38 -9.16
N VAL A 81 1.63 -1.74 -9.73
CA VAL A 81 1.53 -2.47 -10.99
C VAL A 81 0.94 -1.54 -12.03
N ARG A 82 1.56 -1.42 -13.20
CA ARG A 82 1.14 -0.52 -14.27
C ARG A 82 1.05 -1.26 -15.59
N HIS A 83 0.01 -1.01 -16.38
CA HIS A 83 0.01 -1.38 -17.79
C HIS A 83 0.56 -0.23 -18.63
N SER A 84 1.68 -0.44 -19.32
CA SER A 84 2.40 0.64 -20.00
C SER A 84 1.65 1.23 -21.21
N GLY A 85 0.79 0.46 -21.87
CA GLY A 85 0.03 0.94 -23.04
C GLY A 85 -1.23 1.74 -22.67
N SER A 86 -2.00 1.26 -21.68
CA SER A 86 -3.23 1.94 -21.24
C SER A 86 -2.98 2.99 -20.16
N GLY A 87 -1.85 2.88 -19.46
CA GLY A 87 -1.53 3.68 -18.27
C GLY A 87 -2.32 3.29 -17.03
N ALA A 88 -3.10 2.20 -17.04
CA ALA A 88 -3.81 1.72 -15.84
C ALA A 88 -2.82 1.37 -14.73
N ILE A 89 -3.16 1.73 -13.49
CA ILE A 89 -2.30 1.59 -12.32
C ILE A 89 -3.08 0.89 -11.21
N ALA A 90 -2.50 -0.13 -10.59
CA ALA A 90 -2.90 -0.62 -9.29
C ALA A 90 -1.82 -0.32 -8.26
N LEU A 91 -2.23 0.11 -7.07
CA LEU A 91 -1.35 0.33 -5.92
C LEU A 91 -1.85 -0.48 -4.74
N ALA A 92 -0.94 -1.17 -4.05
CA ALA A 92 -1.22 -1.89 -2.82
C ALA A 92 -0.17 -1.58 -1.75
N HIS A 93 -0.58 -1.57 -0.48
CA HIS A 93 0.32 -1.46 0.66
C HIS A 93 0.38 -2.82 1.37
N LEU A 94 1.45 -3.57 1.13
CA LEU A 94 1.59 -4.96 1.59
C LEU A 94 2.44 -5.02 2.86
N ASP A 95 2.02 -5.88 3.80
CA ASP A 95 2.66 -6.07 5.10
C ASP A 95 2.98 -7.56 5.40
N GLY A 96 2.87 -8.41 4.38
CA GLY A 96 3.08 -9.87 4.48
C GLY A 96 1.80 -10.69 4.51
N ASN A 97 0.63 -10.07 4.70
CA ASN A 97 -0.65 -10.77 4.71
C ASN A 97 -1.34 -10.68 3.34
N GLY A 98 -1.90 -11.80 2.88
CA GLY A 98 -2.69 -11.85 1.64
C GLY A 98 -1.92 -11.55 0.36
N THR A 99 -0.58 -11.63 0.36
CA THR A 99 0.29 -11.21 -0.75
C THR A 99 -0.05 -11.89 -2.09
N ASP A 100 -0.21 -13.21 -2.13
CA ASP A 100 -0.52 -13.94 -3.38
C ASP A 100 -1.86 -13.50 -4.00
N GLU A 101 -2.89 -13.32 -3.16
CA GLU A 101 -4.22 -12.86 -3.58
C GLU A 101 -4.17 -11.40 -4.05
N ALA A 102 -3.43 -10.55 -3.34
CA ALA A 102 -3.24 -9.15 -3.70
C ALA A 102 -2.56 -9.03 -5.07
N VAL A 103 -1.46 -9.77 -5.31
CA VAL A 103 -0.75 -9.78 -6.60
C VAL A 103 -1.67 -10.19 -7.74
N SER A 104 -2.41 -11.30 -7.55
CA SER A 104 -3.37 -11.78 -8.55
C SER A 104 -4.45 -10.74 -8.85
N THR A 105 -4.97 -10.09 -7.81
CA THR A 105 -5.99 -9.04 -7.93
C THR A 105 -5.45 -7.80 -8.63
N MET A 106 -4.26 -7.30 -8.24
CA MET A 106 -3.65 -6.13 -8.87
C MET A 106 -3.46 -6.33 -10.37
N VAL A 107 -2.92 -7.49 -10.78
CA VAL A 107 -2.72 -7.81 -12.19
C VAL A 107 -4.06 -7.90 -12.92
N ALA A 108 -5.04 -8.61 -12.37
CA ALA A 108 -6.37 -8.73 -12.98
C ALA A 108 -7.05 -7.36 -13.17
N ARG A 109 -6.99 -6.48 -12.16
CA ARG A 109 -7.61 -5.15 -12.22
C ARG A 109 -6.92 -4.24 -13.24
N VAL A 110 -5.60 -4.29 -13.32
CA VAL A 110 -4.84 -3.55 -14.34
C VAL A 110 -5.18 -4.04 -15.76
N GLN A 111 -5.33 -5.35 -15.96
CA GLN A 111 -5.75 -5.91 -17.25
C GLN A 111 -7.18 -5.51 -17.63
N GLU A 112 -8.11 -5.54 -16.68
CA GLU A 112 -9.50 -5.11 -16.89
C GLU A 112 -9.57 -3.66 -17.37
N LEU A 113 -8.79 -2.77 -16.74
CA LEU A 113 -8.69 -1.36 -17.11
C LEU A 113 -7.87 -1.13 -18.39
N ALA A 114 -7.12 -2.14 -18.86
CA ALA A 114 -6.35 -2.10 -20.09
C ALA A 114 -7.12 -2.63 -21.31
N VAL A 115 -8.37 -3.08 -21.16
CA VAL A 115 -9.19 -3.55 -22.30
C VAL A 115 -9.24 -2.48 -23.39
N GLY A 116 -8.91 -2.88 -24.62
CA GLY A 116 -8.81 -1.98 -25.77
C GLY A 116 -7.40 -1.44 -26.05
N TYR A 117 -6.41 -1.76 -25.20
CA TYR A 117 -5.00 -1.44 -25.39
C TYR A 117 -4.21 -2.74 -25.55
N PRO A 118 -4.15 -3.32 -26.77
CA PRO A 118 -3.46 -4.60 -27.01
C PRO A 118 -1.93 -4.47 -26.91
N GLU A 119 -1.43 -3.25 -27.10
CA GLU A 119 -0.02 -2.90 -26.94
C GLU A 119 0.28 -2.58 -25.48
N GLY A 120 1.46 -2.96 -25.00
CA GLY A 120 1.91 -2.67 -23.64
C GLY A 120 2.40 -3.92 -22.91
N ARG A 121 2.92 -3.69 -21.70
CA ARG A 121 3.36 -4.75 -20.79
C ARG A 121 2.98 -4.38 -19.36
N ILE A 122 3.00 -5.38 -18.48
CA ILE A 122 2.79 -5.20 -17.06
C ILE A 122 4.13 -4.83 -16.43
N GLU A 123 4.20 -3.65 -15.85
CA GLU A 123 5.36 -3.11 -15.16
C GLU A 123 5.11 -3.16 -13.65
N LEU A 124 6.15 -3.54 -12.89
CA LEU A 124 6.15 -3.66 -11.44
C LEU A 124 7.13 -2.66 -10.84
N GLN A 125 6.71 -2.00 -9.75
CA GLN A 125 7.54 -1.11 -8.96
C GLN A 125 7.38 -1.44 -7.47
N LEU A 126 8.49 -1.54 -6.75
CA LEU A 126 8.55 -1.86 -5.33
C LEU A 126 9.23 -0.72 -4.56
N ILE A 127 8.55 -0.14 -3.57
CA ILE A 127 9.04 0.98 -2.78
C ILE A 127 8.66 0.79 -1.31
N GLY A 128 9.59 1.02 -0.39
CA GLY A 128 9.37 0.79 1.04
C GLY A 128 10.21 -0.36 1.57
N GLY A 129 10.01 -0.74 2.82
CA GLY A 129 10.91 -1.64 3.51
C GLY A 129 12.30 -1.01 3.71
N PHE A 130 12.99 -1.39 4.77
CA PHE A 130 14.37 -1.01 5.01
C PHE A 130 15.11 -2.21 5.58
N ARG A 131 16.42 -2.10 5.86
CA ARG A 131 17.16 -3.14 6.57
C ARG A 131 16.80 -3.14 8.05
N ASP A 132 15.60 -3.65 8.36
CA ASP A 132 15.15 -3.84 9.73
C ASP A 132 15.89 -4.98 10.43
N THR A 133 15.94 -4.96 11.76
CA THR A 133 16.75 -5.91 12.54
C THR A 133 16.16 -7.33 12.56
N GLN A 134 14.85 -7.46 12.31
CA GLN A 134 14.14 -8.74 12.35
C GLN A 134 14.07 -9.41 10.98
N GLY A 135 14.38 -8.69 9.90
CA GLY A 135 14.31 -9.19 8.52
C GLY A 135 12.90 -9.17 7.92
N TYR A 136 11.94 -8.48 8.54
CA TYR A 136 10.54 -8.47 8.09
C TYR A 136 10.38 -7.91 6.67
N ALA A 137 11.09 -6.83 6.33
CA ALA A 137 11.03 -6.23 5.00
C ALA A 137 11.64 -7.15 3.93
N GLU A 138 12.67 -7.93 4.30
CA GLU A 138 13.35 -8.87 3.41
C GLU A 138 12.46 -10.10 3.14
N ASP A 139 11.83 -10.66 4.18
CA ASP A 139 10.83 -11.72 4.04
C ASP A 139 9.64 -11.29 3.18
N LEU A 140 9.16 -10.05 3.37
CA LEU A 140 8.10 -9.47 2.56
C LEU A 140 8.53 -9.31 1.10
N PHE A 141 9.73 -8.79 0.84
CA PHE A 141 10.28 -8.68 -0.51
C PHE A 141 10.32 -10.04 -1.20
N TYR A 142 10.87 -11.06 -0.53
CA TYR A 142 10.91 -12.43 -1.05
C TYR A 142 9.51 -12.93 -1.42
N ASN A 143 8.54 -12.78 -0.51
CA ASN A 143 7.17 -13.23 -0.74
C ASN A 143 6.53 -12.52 -1.95
N ILE A 144 6.65 -11.20 -2.06
CA ILE A 144 6.12 -10.42 -3.20
C ILE A 144 6.75 -10.89 -4.51
N MET A 145 8.06 -11.03 -4.55
CA MET A 145 8.79 -11.42 -5.75
C MET A 145 8.43 -12.85 -6.18
N GLN A 146 8.27 -13.78 -5.24
CA GLN A 146 7.77 -15.13 -5.50
C GLN A 146 6.34 -15.13 -6.05
N SER A 147 5.44 -14.33 -5.48
CA SER A 147 4.06 -14.20 -5.95
C SER A 147 4.00 -13.74 -7.41
N PHE A 148 4.78 -12.72 -7.78
CA PHE A 148 4.85 -12.24 -9.17
C PHE A 148 5.54 -13.24 -10.10
N HIS A 149 6.62 -13.90 -9.67
CA HIS A 149 7.33 -14.88 -10.50
C HIS A 149 6.46 -16.08 -10.90
N LYS A 150 5.59 -16.52 -9.98
CA LYS A 150 4.63 -17.62 -10.19
C LYS A 150 3.46 -17.23 -11.10
N HIS A 151 3.22 -15.93 -11.31
CA HIS A 151 2.12 -15.45 -12.12
C HIS A 151 2.29 -15.88 -13.60
N PRO A 152 1.19 -16.19 -14.33
CA PRO A 152 1.28 -16.68 -15.72
C PRO A 152 1.67 -15.62 -16.75
N LEU A 153 1.58 -14.33 -16.41
CA LEU A 153 1.86 -13.21 -17.32
C LEU A 153 3.25 -12.65 -17.08
N GLU A 154 3.90 -12.19 -18.15
CA GLU A 154 5.19 -11.49 -18.05
C GLU A 154 5.04 -10.20 -17.26
N ILE A 155 5.87 -10.03 -16.24
CA ILE A 155 5.86 -8.87 -15.34
C ILE A 155 7.27 -8.29 -15.30
N ASP A 156 7.42 -7.06 -15.77
CA ASP A 156 8.68 -6.34 -15.88
C ASP A 156 8.94 -5.51 -14.62
N LEU A 157 9.91 -5.91 -13.80
CA LEU A 157 10.32 -5.09 -12.66
C LEU A 157 11.08 -3.87 -13.20
N THR A 158 10.47 -2.69 -13.08
CA THR A 158 11.02 -1.44 -13.62
C THR A 158 11.63 -0.55 -12.54
N GLN A 159 11.24 -0.72 -11.27
CA GLN A 159 11.79 0.06 -10.16
C GLN A 159 11.80 -0.74 -8.86
N ALA A 160 12.91 -0.68 -8.14
CA ALA A 160 13.05 -1.30 -6.82
C ALA A 160 13.85 -0.38 -5.89
N CYS A 161 13.15 0.32 -5.00
CA CYS A 161 13.73 1.11 -3.91
C CYS A 161 13.28 0.49 -2.59
N VAL A 162 13.90 -0.64 -2.26
CA VAL A 162 13.56 -1.49 -1.10
C VAL A 162 14.83 -1.94 -0.37
N GLY A 163 14.67 -2.40 0.87
CA GLY A 163 15.75 -3.01 1.66
C GLY A 163 16.97 -2.08 1.73
N GLU A 164 18.12 -2.53 1.23
CA GLU A 164 19.35 -1.75 1.27
C GLU A 164 19.29 -0.40 0.54
N LEU A 165 18.47 -0.27 -0.50
CA LEU A 165 18.36 0.98 -1.27
C LEU A 165 17.41 1.98 -0.66
N ASN A 166 16.55 1.57 0.27
CA ASN A 166 15.66 2.46 1.03
C ASN A 166 16.13 2.62 2.48
N THR A 167 17.40 2.31 2.79
CA THR A 167 17.95 2.40 4.14
C THR A 167 18.92 3.56 4.30
N ILE A 168 18.78 4.32 5.38
CA ILE A 168 19.80 5.27 5.86
C ILE A 168 20.16 4.99 7.31
N LEU A 169 21.45 4.95 7.64
CA LEU A 169 21.93 4.78 9.01
C LEU A 169 21.92 6.14 9.73
N ARG A 170 21.25 6.23 10.87
CA ARG A 170 21.23 7.40 11.75
C ARG A 170 21.44 6.96 13.20
N SER A 171 22.54 7.41 13.81
CA SER A 171 22.90 7.05 15.19
C SER A 171 22.84 5.54 15.45
N ASP A 172 23.47 4.77 14.55
CA ASP A 172 23.52 3.30 14.58
C ASP A 172 22.17 2.57 14.40
N ILE A 173 21.10 3.29 14.08
CA ILE A 173 19.78 2.73 13.75
C ILE A 173 19.55 2.87 12.25
N ASN A 174 19.08 1.80 11.61
CA ASN A 174 18.65 1.86 10.20
C ASN A 174 17.26 2.49 10.13
N TRP A 175 17.07 3.45 9.23
CA TRP A 175 15.79 4.11 8.97
C TRP A 175 15.36 3.89 7.51
N PRO A 176 14.06 3.75 7.24
CA PRO A 176 13.53 3.93 5.90
C PRO A 176 13.80 5.36 5.41
N ILE A 177 14.17 5.53 4.15
CA ILE A 177 14.31 6.85 3.53
C ILE A 177 12.94 7.33 3.04
N ILE A 178 12.23 6.47 2.29
CA ILE A 178 10.88 6.69 1.78
C ILE A 178 9.90 5.87 2.62
N TYR A 179 8.95 6.57 3.25
CA TYR A 179 7.81 5.98 3.96
C TYR A 179 6.56 5.91 3.08
N GLY A 180 6.47 6.77 2.07
CA GLY A 180 5.28 6.91 1.26
C GLY A 180 5.55 7.40 -0.14
N VAL A 181 4.66 7.02 -1.05
CA VAL A 181 4.71 7.38 -2.46
C VAL A 181 3.34 7.79 -2.97
N GLY A 182 3.34 8.76 -3.87
CA GLY A 182 2.20 9.11 -4.70
C GLY A 182 2.49 8.78 -6.16
N VAL A 183 1.46 8.40 -6.90
CA VAL A 183 1.52 8.17 -8.34
C VAL A 183 0.48 9.05 -9.02
N ASN A 184 0.93 9.93 -9.92
CA ASN A 184 0.04 10.73 -10.74
C ASN A 184 -0.60 9.81 -11.79
N ILE A 185 -1.92 9.66 -11.80
CA ILE A 185 -2.56 8.63 -12.63
C ILE A 185 -2.48 8.93 -14.14
N LYS A 186 -2.29 10.21 -14.52
CA LYS A 186 -2.25 10.64 -15.92
C LYS A 186 -0.89 10.42 -16.55
N THR A 187 0.17 10.75 -15.82
CA THR A 187 1.56 10.60 -16.28
C THR A 187 2.15 9.25 -15.88
N GLY A 188 1.63 8.67 -14.79
CA GLY A 188 2.19 7.56 -14.03
C GLY A 188 3.57 7.87 -13.45
N GLU A 189 3.88 9.15 -13.24
CA GLU A 189 5.05 9.56 -12.45
C GLU A 189 4.83 9.16 -10.98
N ILE A 190 5.80 8.42 -10.44
CA ILE A 190 5.89 8.08 -9.02
C ILE A 190 6.85 9.02 -8.30
N PHE A 191 6.50 9.45 -7.10
CA PHE A 191 7.31 10.36 -6.29
C PHE A 191 7.14 10.08 -4.80
N PRO A 192 8.16 10.33 -3.96
CA PRO A 192 8.02 10.26 -2.50
C PRO A 192 6.96 11.26 -2.01
N ALA A 193 6.08 10.85 -1.10
CA ALA A 193 4.95 11.66 -0.68
C ALA A 193 4.55 11.44 0.78
N THR A 194 3.93 12.47 1.36
CA THR A 194 3.21 12.38 2.65
C THR A 194 1.76 12.83 2.50
N PHE A 195 0.87 12.26 3.30
CA PHE A 195 -0.58 12.45 3.18
C PHE A 195 -1.19 12.87 4.51
N PRO A 196 -1.51 14.16 4.70
CA PRO A 196 -2.22 14.62 5.90
C PRO A 196 -3.65 14.06 5.98
N ASP A 197 -4.30 13.89 4.82
CA ASP A 197 -5.68 13.42 4.70
C ASP A 197 -5.74 11.98 4.19
N LYS A 198 -5.85 11.01 5.11
CA LYS A 198 -5.85 9.56 4.82
C LYS A 198 -7.26 8.92 4.77
N GLY A 199 -8.30 9.73 4.99
CA GLY A 199 -9.68 9.28 5.06
C GLY A 199 -10.30 8.95 3.69
N PRO A 200 -11.61 8.59 3.66
CA PRO A 200 -12.53 8.49 4.79
C PRO A 200 -12.30 7.22 5.65
N ASP A 201 -12.97 7.16 6.80
CA ASP A 201 -13.09 5.98 7.66
C ASP A 201 -11.75 5.30 8.03
N LEU A 202 -10.71 6.10 8.25
CA LEU A 202 -9.36 5.60 8.51
C LEU A 202 -9.32 4.60 9.69
N GLN A 203 -9.94 4.95 10.82
CA GLN A 203 -9.94 4.08 12.01
C GLN A 203 -10.70 2.77 11.76
N LEU A 204 -11.79 2.80 10.99
CA LEU A 204 -12.51 1.59 10.59
C LEU A 204 -11.65 0.70 9.71
N ARG A 205 -11.01 1.27 8.69
CA ARG A 205 -10.10 0.56 7.77
C ARG A 205 -8.92 -0.06 8.50
N GLN A 206 -8.30 0.69 9.42
CA GLN A 206 -7.20 0.21 10.26
C GLN A 206 -7.64 -0.81 11.31
N ALA A 207 -8.85 -0.70 11.85
CA ALA A 207 -9.35 -1.63 12.88
C ALA A 207 -9.25 -3.08 12.42
N ARG A 208 -9.58 -3.35 11.16
CA ARG A 208 -9.44 -4.68 10.54
C ARG A 208 -8.02 -5.24 10.65
N ASN A 209 -7.00 -4.40 10.55
CA ASN A 209 -5.60 -4.83 10.63
C ASN A 209 -5.25 -5.29 12.06
N PHE A 210 -5.64 -4.51 13.07
CA PHE A 210 -5.39 -4.82 14.49
C PHE A 210 -6.24 -5.97 15.04
N THR A 211 -7.38 -6.25 14.42
CA THR A 211 -8.24 -7.40 14.77
C THR A 211 -7.97 -8.63 13.91
N GLY A 212 -6.85 -8.67 13.19
CA GLY A 212 -6.34 -9.88 12.53
C GLY A 212 -6.82 -10.14 11.10
N GLY A 213 -7.50 -9.20 10.44
CA GLY A 213 -7.95 -9.39 9.05
C GLY A 213 -6.78 -9.52 8.07
N GLN A 214 -6.67 -10.67 7.41
CA GLN A 214 -5.49 -11.05 6.60
C GLN A 214 -5.58 -10.64 5.13
N GLN A 215 -6.80 -10.52 4.58
CA GLN A 215 -7.03 -10.28 3.15
C GLN A 215 -6.68 -8.86 2.75
N VAL A 216 -6.03 -8.65 1.60
CA VAL A 216 -5.86 -7.31 1.04
C VAL A 216 -7.13 -6.92 0.28
N LEU A 217 -7.79 -5.83 0.66
CA LEU A 217 -9.10 -5.46 0.09
C LEU A 217 -8.96 -4.49 -1.08
N ASP A 218 -9.64 -4.78 -2.21
CA ASP A 218 -9.86 -3.79 -3.28
C ASP A 218 -10.94 -2.78 -2.84
N ILE A 219 -10.54 -1.53 -2.68
CA ILE A 219 -11.39 -0.48 -2.09
C ILE A 219 -12.03 0.45 -3.12
N TYR A 220 -11.68 0.36 -4.41
CA TYR A 220 -12.10 1.37 -5.38
C TYR A 220 -12.63 0.80 -6.70
N ASP A 221 -13.80 1.29 -7.07
CA ASP A 221 -14.41 1.04 -8.38
C ASP A 221 -14.17 2.24 -9.30
N SER A 222 -13.20 2.11 -10.20
CA SER A 222 -12.85 3.15 -11.17
C SER A 222 -13.94 3.39 -12.23
N GLN A 223 -14.79 2.39 -12.53
CA GLN A 223 -15.89 2.59 -13.48
C GLN A 223 -17.00 3.47 -12.87
N LEU A 224 -17.29 3.25 -11.58
CA LEU A 224 -18.32 4.00 -10.85
C LEU A 224 -17.79 5.26 -10.16
N GLY A 225 -16.48 5.46 -10.12
CA GLY A 225 -15.86 6.58 -9.42
C GLY A 225 -16.09 6.54 -7.91
N MET A 226 -16.11 5.34 -7.33
CA MET A 226 -16.66 5.11 -6.00
C MET A 226 -15.71 4.33 -5.11
N LEU A 227 -15.40 4.90 -3.95
CA LEU A 227 -14.71 4.19 -2.88
C LEU A 227 -15.72 3.34 -2.11
N ARG A 228 -15.36 2.10 -1.84
CA ARG A 228 -16.16 1.12 -1.11
C ARG A 228 -15.36 0.60 0.08
N ILE A 229 -15.91 0.78 1.28
CA ILE A 229 -15.33 0.26 2.52
C ILE A 229 -16.28 -0.79 3.08
N GLY A 230 -15.82 -2.05 3.11
CA GLY A 230 -16.56 -3.18 3.67
C GLY A 230 -17.72 -3.70 2.81
N PRO A 231 -18.74 -4.33 3.43
CA PRO A 231 -18.78 -4.66 4.85
C PRO A 231 -17.66 -5.65 5.19
N PHE A 232 -17.18 -5.60 6.43
CA PHE A 232 -16.37 -6.66 7.02
C PHE A 232 -16.75 -6.82 8.48
N ASN A 233 -16.33 -7.93 9.07
CA ASN A 233 -16.53 -8.18 10.49
C ASN A 233 -15.21 -8.53 11.17
N TYR A 234 -15.15 -8.30 12.47
CA TYR A 234 -14.07 -8.77 13.32
C TYR A 234 -14.60 -9.13 14.70
N ASP A 235 -13.84 -9.96 15.42
CA ASP A 235 -14.13 -10.28 16.81
C ASP A 235 -13.70 -9.14 17.74
N PRO A 236 -14.36 -8.97 18.89
CA PRO A 236 -13.98 -7.98 19.88
C PRO A 236 -12.53 -8.18 20.34
N LEU A 237 -11.75 -7.10 20.36
CA LEU A 237 -10.39 -7.11 20.88
C LEU A 237 -10.42 -7.18 22.41
N ARG A 238 -10.01 -8.33 22.97
CA ARG A 238 -9.96 -8.55 24.43
C ARG A 238 -8.94 -7.61 25.07
N GLY A 239 -9.32 -6.97 26.17
CA GLY A 239 -8.42 -6.10 26.94
C GLY A 239 -8.03 -4.82 26.21
N VAL A 240 -8.85 -4.33 25.26
CA VAL A 240 -8.59 -3.08 24.54
C VAL A 240 -8.45 -1.87 25.48
N ASP A 241 -9.17 -1.88 26.60
CA ASP A 241 -9.04 -0.94 27.71
C ASP A 241 -7.63 -0.93 28.31
N LEU A 242 -7.06 -2.12 28.56
CA LEU A 242 -5.69 -2.24 29.07
C LEU A 242 -4.66 -1.66 28.10
N TRP A 243 -4.85 -1.87 26.79
CA TRP A 243 -3.98 -1.27 25.76
C TRP A 243 -4.10 0.26 25.72
N LEU A 244 -5.30 0.79 25.85
CA LEU A 244 -5.55 2.24 25.87
C LEU A 244 -4.93 2.95 27.08
N GLU A 245 -4.71 2.22 28.18
CA GLU A 245 -4.05 2.74 29.40
C GLU A 245 -2.51 2.72 29.33
N GLN A 246 -1.91 2.00 28.38
CA GLN A 246 -0.44 1.91 28.26
C GLN A 246 0.20 3.22 27.81
N SER A 247 1.52 3.38 27.99
CA SER A 247 2.28 4.53 27.46
C SER A 247 2.50 4.43 25.95
N ASP A 248 2.91 5.54 25.32
CA ASP A 248 3.19 5.55 23.88
C ASP A 248 4.38 4.65 23.53
N GLU A 249 5.40 4.60 24.40
CA GLU A 249 6.54 3.70 24.26
C GLU A 249 6.11 2.24 24.32
N PHE A 250 5.20 1.89 25.23
CA PHE A 250 4.70 0.51 25.32
C PHE A 250 3.89 0.12 24.08
N ILE A 251 3.03 1.02 23.58
CA ILE A 251 2.29 0.82 22.33
C ILE A 251 3.24 0.61 21.16
N LEU A 252 4.25 1.47 21.01
CA LEU A 252 5.26 1.34 19.96
C LEU A 252 5.95 -0.03 20.04
N GLN A 253 6.47 -0.40 21.20
CA GLN A 253 7.25 -1.64 21.36
C GLN A 253 6.46 -2.93 21.11
N HIS A 254 5.14 -2.92 21.27
CA HIS A 254 4.32 -4.13 21.17
C HIS A 254 3.39 -4.18 19.96
N LEU A 255 3.08 -3.04 19.34
CA LEU A 255 2.14 -2.94 18.22
C LEU A 255 2.78 -2.45 16.92
N SER A 256 4.07 -2.11 16.92
CA SER A 256 4.87 -1.86 15.71
C SER A 256 5.81 -3.03 15.42
N THR A 257 6.10 -3.24 14.13
CA THR A 257 7.15 -4.16 13.66
C THR A 257 8.56 -3.55 13.74
N SER A 258 8.66 -2.23 13.90
CA SER A 258 9.93 -1.47 13.89
C SER A 258 9.82 -0.23 14.79
N PRO A 259 9.74 -0.41 16.12
CA PRO A 259 9.38 0.65 17.07
C PRO A 259 10.27 1.89 17.04
N GLU A 260 11.55 1.74 16.68
CA GLU A 260 12.53 2.83 16.70
C GLU A 260 12.37 3.84 15.56
N VAL A 261 11.63 3.47 14.50
CA VAL A 261 11.55 4.24 13.26
C VAL A 261 10.13 4.51 12.80
N GLU A 262 9.15 4.22 13.64
CA GLU A 262 7.77 4.60 13.35
C GLU A 262 7.61 6.12 13.25
N PRO A 263 6.70 6.62 12.38
CA PRO A 263 6.37 8.03 12.34
C PRO A 263 5.90 8.57 13.70
N PRO A 264 6.10 9.86 13.99
CA PRO A 264 5.78 10.45 15.30
C PRO A 264 4.28 10.38 15.66
N HIS A 265 3.41 10.17 14.68
CA HIS A 265 1.97 10.03 14.88
C HIS A 265 1.50 8.59 15.13
N PHE A 266 2.38 7.59 15.13
CA PHE A 266 2.02 6.18 15.22
C PHE A 266 1.16 5.86 16.46
N ALA A 267 1.67 6.15 17.67
CA ALA A 267 0.96 5.82 18.91
C ALA A 267 -0.42 6.51 18.99
N MET A 268 -0.51 7.77 18.53
CA MET A 268 -1.77 8.50 18.43
C MET A 268 -2.78 7.79 17.51
N GLN A 269 -2.34 7.36 16.32
CA GLN A 269 -3.21 6.65 15.38
C GLN A 269 -3.66 5.29 15.94
N VAL A 270 -2.74 4.52 16.55
CA VAL A 270 -3.07 3.24 17.19
C VAL A 270 -4.12 3.43 18.27
N ARG A 271 -3.97 4.41 19.16
CA ARG A 271 -4.98 4.71 20.20
C ARG A 271 -6.33 5.07 19.60
N ALA A 272 -6.37 5.90 18.56
CA ALA A 272 -7.61 6.26 17.88
C ALA A 272 -8.31 5.02 17.30
N THR A 273 -7.55 4.10 16.71
CA THR A 273 -8.06 2.85 16.16
C THR A 273 -8.50 1.85 17.23
N LEU A 274 -7.74 1.69 18.32
CA LEU A 274 -8.13 0.87 19.47
C LEU A 274 -9.42 1.40 20.13
N LYS A 275 -9.54 2.73 20.26
CA LYS A 275 -10.76 3.36 20.75
C LYS A 275 -11.95 3.08 19.82
N TYR A 276 -11.73 3.16 18.51
CA TYR A 276 -12.75 2.80 17.53
C TYR A 276 -13.21 1.35 17.67
N ILE A 277 -12.28 0.40 17.84
CA ILE A 277 -12.60 -1.03 18.07
C ILE A 277 -13.38 -1.21 19.38
N GLN A 278 -13.01 -0.51 20.45
CA GLN A 278 -13.73 -0.54 21.73
C GLN A 278 -15.19 -0.10 21.56
N ASP A 279 -15.42 0.96 20.78
CA ASP A 279 -16.75 1.51 20.54
C ASP A 279 -17.57 0.69 19.51
N ASN A 280 -16.90 -0.15 18.70
CA ASN A 280 -17.50 -0.91 17.59
C ASN A 280 -17.10 -2.39 17.60
N GLN A 281 -17.33 -3.08 18.73
CA GLN A 281 -16.90 -4.47 18.92
C GLN A 281 -17.44 -5.47 17.87
N PHE A 282 -18.56 -5.14 17.21
CA PHE A 282 -19.20 -5.97 16.18
C PHE A 282 -19.59 -5.07 15.00
N PRO A 283 -18.67 -4.74 14.09
CA PRO A 283 -18.91 -3.75 13.03
C PRO A 283 -20.01 -4.19 12.05
N ALA A 284 -20.29 -5.48 11.90
CA ALA A 284 -21.46 -5.95 11.15
C ALA A 284 -22.80 -5.44 11.72
N VAL A 285 -22.85 -5.05 12.99
CA VAL A 285 -24.04 -4.52 13.67
C VAL A 285 -23.92 -3.02 13.88
N THR A 286 -22.77 -2.54 14.36
CA THR A 286 -22.60 -1.14 14.78
C THR A 286 -22.26 -0.19 13.63
N VAL A 287 -21.61 -0.70 12.57
CA VAL A 287 -21.10 0.10 11.45
C VAL A 287 -21.87 -0.22 10.17
N PHE A 288 -21.81 -1.47 9.71
CA PHE A 288 -22.37 -1.91 8.43
C PHE A 288 -23.82 -2.38 8.59
N ARG A 289 -24.74 -1.43 8.82
CA ARG A 289 -26.18 -1.73 8.91
C ARG A 289 -26.67 -2.46 7.66
N ASP A 290 -27.50 -3.47 7.85
CA ASP A 290 -28.01 -4.34 6.78
C ASP A 290 -26.92 -5.00 5.91
N ASN A 291 -25.72 -5.19 6.49
CA ASN A 291 -24.55 -5.73 5.79
C ASN A 291 -24.17 -4.91 4.54
N ARG A 292 -24.38 -3.58 4.58
CA ARG A 292 -24.06 -2.67 3.48
C ARG A 292 -22.67 -2.05 3.67
N PRO A 293 -21.83 -2.00 2.63
CA PRO A 293 -20.61 -1.20 2.65
C PRO A 293 -20.90 0.27 2.89
N HIS A 294 -19.90 1.01 3.37
CA HIS A 294 -19.88 2.44 3.20
C HIS A 294 -19.39 2.79 1.79
N TYR A 295 -20.12 3.65 1.11
CA TYR A 295 -19.78 4.12 -0.22
C TYR A 295 -19.48 5.61 -0.19
N PHE A 296 -18.44 6.02 -0.91
CA PHE A 296 -18.06 7.42 -1.04
C PHE A 296 -17.83 7.80 -2.50
N ARG A 297 -18.21 9.02 -2.84
CA ARG A 297 -17.89 9.65 -4.13
C ARG A 297 -17.23 10.98 -3.91
N ARG A 298 -16.57 11.51 -4.94
CA ARG A 298 -16.06 12.88 -4.91
C ARG A 298 -17.21 13.87 -4.96
N ASP A 299 -17.15 14.87 -4.09
CA ASP A 299 -17.97 16.08 -4.25
C ASP A 299 -17.34 16.98 -5.32
N GLU A 300 -18.18 17.46 -6.22
CA GLU A 300 -17.73 18.26 -7.38
C GLU A 300 -17.20 19.64 -6.96
N ASN A 301 -17.63 20.18 -5.80
CA ASN A 301 -17.22 21.51 -5.36
C ASN A 301 -15.93 21.46 -4.53
N THR A 302 -15.83 20.54 -3.58
CA THR A 302 -14.68 20.44 -2.68
C THR A 302 -13.59 19.49 -3.19
N GLY A 303 -13.94 18.55 -4.08
CA GLY A 303 -13.04 17.50 -4.53
C GLY A 303 -12.67 16.49 -3.43
N CYS A 304 -13.36 16.50 -2.28
CA CYS A 304 -13.16 15.54 -1.19
C CYS A 304 -14.12 14.35 -1.30
N TRP A 305 -13.82 13.26 -0.62
CA TRP A 305 -14.74 12.12 -0.48
C TRP A 305 -15.95 12.50 0.37
N HIS A 306 -17.15 12.19 -0.12
CA HIS A 306 -18.42 12.37 0.59
C HIS A 306 -19.23 11.08 0.60
N PRO A 307 -19.89 10.75 1.73
CA PRO A 307 -20.66 9.53 1.86
C PRO A 307 -21.90 9.53 0.97
N VAL A 308 -22.18 8.39 0.35
CA VAL A 308 -23.37 8.16 -0.48
C VAL A 308 -24.21 7.05 0.17
N ARG A 309 -25.51 7.30 0.30
CA ARG A 309 -26.47 6.30 0.82
C ARG A 309 -27.17 5.62 -0.35
N TYR A 310 -27.14 4.28 -0.35
CA TYR A 310 -27.97 3.40 -1.18
C TYR A 310 -28.99 2.69 -0.31
#